data_AF-A0A733XF82-F1
#
_entry.id   AF-A0A733XF82-F1
#
_cell.length_a   1.000
_cell.length_b   1.000
_cell.length_c   1.000
_cell.angle_alpha   90.00
_cell.angle_beta   90.00
_cell.angle_gamma   90.00
#
_symmetry.space_group_name_H-M   'P 1'
#
loop_
_entity.id
_entity.type
_entity.pdbx_description
1 polymer ?
#
loop_
_entity_poly.entity_id
_entity_poly.type
_entity_poly.pdbx_seq_one_letter_code
_entity_poly.pdbx_strand_id
1 'polypeptide(L)' 'VIFVIDNLVDAISDIANKTGKHGNSITAHELRWVYRNRHDDLVKQNVKFFLNGEAISHEDVFSLVGWDKYKPKNGV' A
#
# COMPACT_ATOMS: atom_id res chain seq x y z
N VAL A 1 10.61 5.10 6.29
CA VAL A 1 9.68 5.65 5.27
C VAL A 1 8.32 5.84 5.92
N ILE A 2 7.61 6.93 5.62
CA ILE A 2 6.29 7.22 6.18
C ILE A 2 5.29 7.35 5.03
N PHE A 3 4.17 6.66 5.13
CA PHE A 3 3.00 6.82 4.27
C PHE A 3 1.85 7.44 5.08
N VAL A 4 1.38 8.61 4.64
CA VAL A 4 0.12 9.19 5.11
C VAL A 4 -0.96 8.78 4.12
N ILE A 5 -1.97 8.05 4.59
CA ILE A 5 -2.93 7.37 3.71
C ILE A 5 -4.32 8.02 3.69
N ASP A 6 -4.49 9.20 4.29
CA ASP A 6 -5.76 9.93 4.41
C ASP A 6 -6.55 9.98 3.09
N ASN A 7 -5.87 10.30 1.99
CA ASN A 7 -6.48 10.38 0.66
C ASN A 7 -6.15 9.17 -0.25
N LEU A 8 -5.59 8.11 0.32
CA LEU A 8 -5.19 6.90 -0.41
C LEU A 8 -6.16 5.73 -0.21
N VAL A 9 -6.94 5.71 0.87
CA VAL A 9 -7.90 4.64 1.19
C VAL A 9 -8.84 4.39 0.01
N ASP A 10 -9.43 5.44 -0.55
CA ASP A 10 -10.35 5.35 -1.69
C ASP A 10 -9.63 4.96 -3.00
N ALA A 11 -8.32 5.21 -3.08
CA ALA A 11 -7.49 4.93 -4.25
C ALA A 11 -6.83 3.54 -4.23
N ILE A 12 -6.98 2.75 -3.15
CA ILE A 12 -6.32 1.43 -3.02
C ILE A 12 -6.69 0.51 -4.19
N SER A 13 -7.94 0.53 -4.65
CA SER A 13 -8.36 -0.29 -5.80
C SER A 13 -7.62 0.09 -7.09
N ASP A 14 -7.39 1.38 -7.34
CA ASP A 14 -6.63 1.84 -8.52
C ASP A 14 -5.14 1.53 -8.39
N ILE A 15 -4.59 1.69 -7.19
CA ILE A 15 -3.22 1.32 -6.85
C ILE A 15 -3.00 -0.18 -7.04
N ALA A 16 -3.90 -1.02 -6.55
CA ALA A 16 -3.80 -2.47 -6.70
C ALA A 16 -3.90 -2.89 -8.17
N ASN A 17 -4.84 -2.33 -8.92
CA ASN A 17 -5.05 -2.66 -10.35
C ASN A 17 -4.04 -2.01 -11.30
N LYS A 18 -3.24 -1.05 -10.83
CA LYS A 18 -2.35 -0.24 -11.68
C LYS A 18 -3.13 0.55 -12.73
N THR A 19 -4.30 1.05 -12.36
CA THR A 19 -5.22 1.78 -13.25
C THR A 19 -5.28 3.25 -12.89
N GLY A 20 -5.65 4.07 -13.88
CA GLY A 20 -5.83 5.52 -13.70
C GLY A 20 -4.54 6.27 -13.34
N LYS A 21 -4.72 7.55 -13.00
CA LYS A 21 -3.62 8.46 -12.62
C LYS A 21 -3.00 8.05 -11.29
N HIS A 22 -3.83 7.65 -10.33
CA HIS A 22 -3.38 7.25 -8.99
C HIS A 22 -2.59 5.94 -9.02
N GLY A 23 -3.06 4.93 -9.77
CA GLY A 23 -2.38 3.64 -9.87
C GLY A 23 -1.01 3.68 -10.56
N ASN A 24 -0.75 4.66 -11.43
CA ASN A 24 0.54 4.79 -12.12
C ASN A 24 1.54 5.74 -11.42
N SER A 25 1.13 6.38 -10.33
CA SER A 25 2.01 7.29 -9.57
C SER A 25 3.20 6.56 -8.94
N ILE A 26 4.27 7.30 -8.60
CA ILE A 26 5.44 6.75 -7.90
C ILE A 26 5.02 6.17 -6.55
N THR A 27 4.20 6.91 -5.78
CA THR A 27 3.65 6.46 -4.50
C THR A 27 2.91 5.12 -4.62
N ALA A 28 2.16 4.92 -5.71
CA ALA A 28 1.48 3.65 -5.96
C ALA A 28 2.46 2.50 -6.25
N HIS A 29 3.57 2.78 -6.94
CA HIS A 29 4.63 1.79 -7.15
C HIS A 29 5.30 1.39 -5.83
N GLU A 30 5.63 2.36 -4.99
CA GLU A 30 6.22 2.13 -3.67
C GLU A 30 5.27 1.35 -2.77
N LEU A 31 3.99 1.75 -2.71
CA LEU A 31 3.00 1.08 -1.86
C LEU A 31 2.77 -0.38 -2.28
N ARG A 32 2.73 -0.65 -3.59
CA ARG A 32 2.70 -2.03 -4.11
C ARG A 32 3.96 -2.81 -3.75
N TRP A 33 5.13 -2.17 -3.72
CA TRP A 33 6.36 -2.82 -3.30
C TRP A 33 6.31 -3.17 -1.80
N VAL A 34 5.84 -2.25 -0.95
CA VAL A 34 5.66 -2.51 0.48
C VAL A 34 4.67 -3.66 0.67
N TYR A 35 3.53 -3.67 -0.03
CA TYR A 35 2.56 -4.77 0.03
C TYR A 35 3.19 -6.13 -0.31
N ARG A 36 4.03 -6.21 -1.35
CA ARG A 36 4.73 -7.46 -1.70
C ARG A 36 5.70 -7.93 -0.60
N ASN A 37 6.35 -6.99 0.08
CA ASN A 37 7.34 -7.27 1.12
C ASN A 37 6.75 -7.11 2.55
N ARG A 38 5.43 -7.11 2.70
CA ARG A 38 4.75 -6.82 3.98
C ARG A 38 5.07 -7.79 5.12
N HIS A 39 5.65 -8.94 4.80
CA HIS A 39 6.08 -9.96 5.76
C HIS A 39 7.54 -9.86 6.16
N ASP A 40 8.31 -8.98 5.52
CA ASP A 40 9.71 -8.70 5.88
C ASP A 40 9.78 -7.84 7.14
N ASP A 41 10.54 -8.29 8.14
CA ASP A 41 10.65 -7.62 9.44
C ASP A 41 11.31 -6.24 9.36
N LEU A 42 12.29 -6.06 8.47
CA LEU A 42 12.91 -4.76 8.24
C LEU A 42 11.91 -3.79 7.62
N VAL A 43 11.04 -4.27 6.72
CA VAL A 43 9.97 -3.46 6.15
C VAL A 43 8.96 -3.05 7.23
N LYS A 44 8.49 -4.00 8.06
CA LYS A 44 7.56 -3.70 9.17
C LYS A 44 8.16 -2.70 10.18
N GLN A 45 9.45 -2.84 10.48
CA GLN A 45 10.14 -1.97 11.42
C GLN A 45 10.30 -0.54 10.87
N ASN A 46 10.64 -0.39 9.59
CA ASN A 46 11.10 0.88 9.02
C ASN A 46 10.06 1.61 8.15
N VAL A 47 8.95 0.97 7.78
CA VAL A 47 7.82 1.61 7.08
C VAL A 47 6.70 1.85 8.08
N LYS A 48 6.22 3.09 8.17
CA LYS A 48 5.13 3.50 9.08
C LYS A 48 3.96 4.06 8.29
N PHE A 49 2.75 3.76 8.75
CA PHE A 49 1.51 4.22 8.15
C PHE A 49 0.78 5.12 9.14
N PHE A 50 0.20 6.19 8.62
CA PHE A 50 -0.63 7.10 9.38
C PHE A 50 -1.95 7.36 8.65
N LEU A 51 -3.03 7.39 9.43
CA LEU A 51 -4.37 7.75 9.00
C LEU A 51 -4.93 8.78 9.97
N ASN A 52 -5.36 9.93 9.46
CA ASN A 52 -5.88 11.06 10.23
C ASN A 52 -4.93 11.50 11.37
N GLY A 53 -3.62 11.45 11.11
CA GLY A 53 -2.58 11.79 12.08
C GLY A 53 -2.25 10.70 13.10
N GLU A 54 -2.96 9.57 13.11
CA GLU A 54 -2.71 8.44 14.01
C GLU A 54 -1.94 7.32 13.31
N ALA A 55 -1.02 6.69 14.05
CA ALA A 55 -0.27 5.55 13.53
C ALA A 55 -1.18 4.31 13.43
N ILE A 56 -1.18 3.65 12.29
CA ILE A 56 -1.93 2.41 12.05
C ILE A 56 -1.00 1.27 11.67
N SER A 57 -1.46 0.03 11.85
CA SER A 57 -0.63 -1.14 11.56
C SER A 57 -0.54 -1.42 10.06
N HIS A 58 0.48 -2.20 9.66
CA HIS A 58 0.54 -2.73 8.28
C HIS A 58 -0.67 -3.63 7.98
N GLU A 59 -1.18 -4.35 8.98
CA GLU A 59 -2.34 -5.23 8.84
C GLU A 59 -3.61 -4.44 8.54
N ASP A 60 -3.83 -3.30 9.20
CA ASP A 60 -4.97 -2.41 8.93
C ASP A 60 -4.93 -1.88 7.49
N VAL A 61 -3.75 -1.50 6.99
CA VAL A 61 -3.59 -1.00 5.62
C VAL A 61 -3.77 -2.09 4.58
N PHE A 62 -3.22 -3.28 4.83
CA PHE A 62 -3.18 -4.36 3.86
C PHE A 62 -4.37 -5.32 3.93
N SER A 63 -5.27 -5.14 4.90
CA SER A 63 -6.60 -5.77 4.96
C SER A 63 -7.66 -5.01 4.17
N LEU A 64 -7.36 -3.81 3.65
CA LEU A 64 -8.28 -3.05 2.80
C LEU A 64 -8.63 -3.84 1.52
N VAL A 65 -9.93 -4.02 1.26
CA VAL A 65 -10.51 -4.88 0.21
C VAL A 65 -9.98 -4.58 -1.21
N GLY A 66 -9.44 -3.38 -1.45
CA GLY A 66 -8.85 -3.05 -2.74
C GLY A 66 -7.61 -3.90 -3.08
N TRP A 67 -6.88 -4.40 -2.08
CA TRP A 67 -5.68 -5.23 -2.27
C TRP A 67 -5.95 -6.60 -2.87
N ASP A 68 -7.17 -7.14 -2.74
CA ASP A 68 -7.58 -8.41 -3.36
C ASP A 68 -7.46 -8.38 -4.89
N LYS A 69 -7.50 -7.19 -5.48
CA LYS A 69 -7.36 -6.99 -6.93
C LYS A 69 -5.90 -6.96 -7.39
N TYR A 70 -4.95 -6.89 -6.46
CA TYR A 70 -3.54 -6.76 -6.80
C TYR A 70 -2.99 -8.05 -7.42
N LYS A 71 -2.54 -7.94 -8.67
CA LYS A 71 -1.84 -9.03 -9.38
C LYS A 71 -0.39 -8.63 -9.67
N PRO A 72 0.62 -9.27 -9.06
CA PRO A 72 2.01 -9.01 -9.41
C PRO A 72 2.28 -9.44 -10.86
N LYS A 73 3.17 -8.72 -11.57
CA LYS A 73 3.48 -9.02 -12.99
C LYS A 73 4.27 -10.32 -13.13
N ASN A 74 5.11 -10.63 -12.15
CA ASN A 74 5.86 -11.86 -12.03
C ASN A 74 5.39 -12.51 -10.73
N GLY A 75 4.99 -13.79 -10.77
CA GLY A 75 4.59 -14.51 -9.56
C GLY A 75 5.75 -14.51 -8.56
N VAL A 76 5.44 -14.11 -7.32
CA VAL A 76 6.33 -13.93 -6.15
C VAL A 76 7.82 -13.83 -6.47
#